data_AF-A0A1Q5EVE1-F1
#
_entry.id   AF-A0A1Q5EVE1-F1
#
_cell.length_a   1.000
_cell.length_b   1.000
_cell.length_c   1.000
_cell.angle_alpha   90.00
_cell.angle_beta   90.00
_cell.angle_gamma   90.00
#
_symmetry.space_group_name_H-M   'P 1'
#
loop_
_entity.id
_entity.type
_entity.pdbx_description
1 polymer ?
#
loop_
_entity_poly.entity_id
_entity_poly.type
_entity_poly.pdbx_seq_one_letter_code
_entity_poly.pdbx_strand_id
1 'polypeptide(L)'
;MAAEPGQALRGDELLRPLLPALRPWLVTRRWFTHESGCLQDLSPLTDTVLEQPRGEAVLVHALLTAVHTSGAARRYQLLLGLRPRLAPRLNAAVVGQAVGGRWDGWWIYEATDDPELMSLLLERTQTARPGTPRLALTRPGSVPGGLVPRPLKAEQTNSAVVFGNRLMLKLFRQPQPGPHPEAEVLTALTAAGSISTPRLHGRLTVGDYVLGVLQEFLPADGDGWDLAVRHATDSLRGHEGAAGLGGFSADAYAMGESVARTHRLLAETFPRRYLTEKQICGIVDQLDERLRDAAGRVPELVPHTERIAEIYRDFARAACQGRGLDGQRIHGDLHLGQVLRTQTGWKVIDFEGEPGGAADDQGRPQPVLRDVAGMLRSFEYAAEHALAALLAEDRELLDPADRLHHTRRARAWSLRGRRAFIAGYAAGGQVDPYCHPAVLRAFETDKAVYEAVYETRYRPDKRFIPLNAIQRLAAGR
;
A
#
# COMPACT_ATOMS: atom_id res chain seq x y z
N MET A 1 -44.00 14.86 -16.02
CA MET A 1 -43.61 14.03 -17.18
C MET A 1 -42.80 12.86 -16.65
N ALA A 2 -43.41 11.68 -16.60
CA ALA A 2 -42.74 10.46 -16.16
C ALA A 2 -41.72 10.03 -17.24
N ALA A 3 -40.47 9.80 -16.84
CA ALA A 3 -39.44 9.28 -17.73
C ALA A 3 -39.76 7.82 -18.10
N GLU A 4 -39.66 7.49 -19.39
CA GLU A 4 -39.80 6.11 -19.87
C GLU A 4 -38.70 5.20 -19.28
N PRO A 5 -39.04 3.96 -18.89
CA PRO A 5 -38.05 2.99 -18.42
C PRO A 5 -37.26 2.46 -19.62
N GLY A 6 -36.10 3.05 -19.93
CA GLY A 6 -35.20 2.46 -20.93
C GLY A 6 -34.17 3.35 -21.61
N GLN A 7 -34.22 4.69 -21.47
CA GLN A 7 -33.15 5.54 -21.99
C GLN A 7 -32.00 5.63 -20.99
N ALA A 8 -30.82 5.15 -21.39
CA ALA A 8 -29.57 5.44 -20.70
C ALA A 8 -29.31 6.95 -20.78
N LEU A 9 -29.56 7.66 -19.69
CA LEU A 9 -29.17 9.06 -19.53
C LEU A 9 -27.65 9.15 -19.75
N ARG A 10 -27.19 10.12 -20.55
CA ARG A 10 -25.74 10.34 -20.75
C ARG A 10 -25.14 10.78 -19.41
N GLY A 11 -23.88 10.42 -19.14
CA GLY A 11 -23.27 10.64 -17.84
C GLY A 11 -23.25 12.08 -17.32
N ASP A 12 -23.26 13.04 -18.24
CA ASP A 12 -23.40 14.46 -17.92
C ASP A 12 -24.75 14.82 -17.27
N GLU A 13 -25.85 14.10 -17.54
CA GLU A 13 -27.16 14.40 -16.97
C GLU A 13 -27.32 13.85 -15.54
N LEU A 14 -26.59 12.78 -15.22
CA LEU A 14 -26.65 12.08 -13.94
C LEU A 14 -25.70 12.68 -12.89
N LEU A 15 -24.46 12.97 -13.29
CA LEU A 15 -23.43 13.44 -12.36
C LEU A 15 -23.39 14.95 -12.20
N ARG A 16 -23.76 15.72 -13.23
CA ARG A 16 -23.73 17.19 -13.17
C ARG A 16 -24.54 17.80 -12.02
N PRO A 17 -25.74 17.28 -11.66
CA PRO A 17 -26.46 17.71 -10.45
C PRO A 17 -25.73 17.42 -9.13
N LEU A 18 -24.81 16.45 -9.12
CA LEU A 18 -24.05 16.03 -7.94
C LEU A 18 -22.71 16.77 -7.80
N LEU A 19 -22.13 17.22 -8.91
CA LEU A 19 -20.80 17.88 -8.94
C LEU A 19 -20.63 19.02 -7.93
N PRO A 20 -21.61 19.93 -7.70
CA PRO A 20 -21.46 21.00 -6.72
C PRO A 20 -21.18 20.50 -5.29
N ALA A 21 -21.79 19.38 -4.89
CA ALA A 21 -21.55 18.76 -3.59
C ALA A 21 -20.25 17.94 -3.57
N LEU A 22 -19.90 17.30 -4.69
CA LEU A 22 -18.74 16.43 -4.80
C LEU A 22 -17.42 17.19 -4.73
N ARG A 23 -17.32 18.36 -5.37
CA ARG A 23 -16.06 19.13 -5.43
C ARG A 23 -15.47 19.47 -4.06
N PRO A 24 -16.21 20.12 -3.12
CA PRO A 24 -15.66 20.43 -1.80
C PRO A 24 -15.43 19.18 -0.96
N TRP A 25 -16.23 18.12 -1.13
CA TRP A 25 -16.05 16.88 -0.39
C TRP A 25 -14.80 16.10 -0.84
N LEU A 26 -14.56 16.04 -2.16
CA LEU A 26 -13.48 15.28 -2.78
C LEU A 26 -12.11 15.76 -2.29
N VAL A 27 -11.92 17.09 -2.21
CA VAL A 27 -10.64 17.69 -1.78
C VAL A 27 -10.33 17.47 -0.30
N THR A 28 -11.27 17.02 0.53
CA THR A 28 -10.99 16.69 1.93
C THR A 28 -10.70 15.20 2.15
N ARG A 29 -10.71 14.39 1.09
CA ARG A 29 -10.51 12.94 1.22
C ARG A 29 -9.02 12.63 1.37
N ARG A 30 -8.70 11.72 2.28
CA ARG A 30 -7.30 11.28 2.54
C ARG A 30 -6.58 10.74 1.30
N TRP A 31 -7.33 10.15 0.37
CA TRP A 31 -6.82 9.54 -0.86
C TRP A 31 -6.82 10.51 -2.05
N PHE A 32 -7.31 11.74 -1.87
CA PHE A 32 -7.20 12.79 -2.86
C PHE A 32 -5.77 13.30 -2.92
N THR A 33 -5.23 13.49 -4.13
CA THR A 33 -3.86 13.95 -4.27
C THR A 33 -3.83 15.47 -4.35
N HIS A 34 -3.29 16.08 -3.31
CA HIS A 34 -2.97 17.50 -3.30
C HIS A 34 -1.66 17.72 -4.05
N GLU A 35 -1.77 17.85 -5.38
CA GLU A 35 -0.67 18.37 -6.19
C GLU A 35 -0.47 19.88 -5.97
N SER A 36 0.65 20.41 -6.46
CA SER A 36 0.93 21.85 -6.47
C SER A 36 -0.14 22.60 -7.26
N GLY A 37 -1.18 23.09 -6.58
CA GLY A 37 -2.29 23.81 -7.21
C GLY A 37 -3.67 23.41 -6.68
N CYS A 38 -4.69 24.15 -7.09
CA CYS A 38 -6.08 23.89 -6.71
C CYS A 38 -6.78 23.00 -7.75
N LEU A 39 -7.80 22.26 -7.34
CA LEU A 39 -8.72 21.60 -8.26
C LEU A 39 -9.43 22.66 -9.09
N GLN A 40 -9.19 22.70 -10.40
CA GLN A 40 -9.74 23.69 -11.33
C GLN A 40 -11.05 23.20 -11.95
N ASP A 41 -11.06 21.96 -12.45
CA ASP A 41 -12.21 21.34 -13.11
C ASP A 41 -12.40 19.89 -12.67
N LEU A 42 -13.66 19.44 -12.72
CA LEU A 42 -14.06 18.07 -12.39
C LEU A 42 -15.14 17.62 -13.38
N SER A 43 -14.78 16.72 -14.29
CA SER A 43 -15.65 16.25 -15.36
C SER A 43 -15.86 14.73 -15.29
N PRO A 44 -17.08 14.23 -15.55
CA PRO A 44 -17.34 12.80 -15.60
C PRO A 44 -16.71 12.17 -16.85
N LEU A 45 -16.06 11.02 -16.67
CA LEU A 45 -15.56 10.19 -17.77
C LEU A 45 -16.57 9.09 -18.12
N THR A 46 -17.10 8.42 -17.11
CA THR A 46 -18.15 7.41 -17.24
C THR A 46 -18.83 7.22 -15.89
N ASP A 47 -20.07 6.79 -15.91
CA ASP A 47 -20.84 6.43 -14.74
C ASP A 47 -21.74 5.23 -15.01
N THR A 48 -22.16 4.60 -13.93
CA THR A 48 -23.10 3.49 -13.99
C THR A 48 -24.01 3.59 -12.79
N VAL A 49 -25.31 3.58 -13.08
CA VAL A 49 -26.37 3.58 -12.08
C VAL A 49 -26.81 2.14 -11.84
N LEU A 50 -26.72 1.72 -10.59
CA LEU A 50 -27.26 0.45 -10.10
C LEU A 50 -28.42 0.79 -9.16
N GLU A 51 -29.64 0.62 -9.67
CA GLU A 51 -30.87 0.84 -8.89
C GLU A 51 -31.31 -0.45 -8.21
N GLN A 52 -31.76 -0.34 -6.96
CA GLN A 52 -32.52 -1.42 -6.35
C GLN A 52 -33.91 -1.54 -6.99
N PRO A 53 -34.51 -2.74 -7.03
CA PRO A 53 -35.84 -2.95 -7.61
C PRO A 53 -36.96 -2.10 -6.98
N ARG A 54 -36.81 -1.73 -5.69
CA ARG A 54 -37.79 -0.90 -4.97
C ARG A 54 -37.58 0.60 -5.16
N GLY A 55 -36.46 1.03 -5.78
CA GLY A 55 -36.16 2.44 -6.06
C GLY A 55 -35.82 3.30 -4.84
N GLU A 56 -35.67 2.73 -3.64
CA GLU A 56 -35.42 3.49 -2.40
C GLU A 56 -33.94 3.78 -2.13
N ALA A 57 -33.05 3.17 -2.92
CA ALA A 57 -31.61 3.33 -2.85
C ALA A 57 -30.99 3.19 -4.23
N VAL A 58 -30.04 4.08 -4.53
CA VAL A 58 -29.31 4.07 -5.80
C VAL A 58 -27.82 4.06 -5.50
N LEU A 59 -27.09 3.19 -6.19
CA LEU A 59 -25.63 3.25 -6.24
C LEU A 59 -25.21 3.84 -7.58
N VAL A 60 -24.45 4.93 -7.53
CA VAL A 60 -23.78 5.52 -8.70
C VAL A 60 -22.30 5.24 -8.57
N HIS A 61 -21.78 4.41 -9.47
CA HIS A 61 -20.34 4.32 -9.70
C HIS A 61 -19.94 5.41 -10.70
N ALA A 62 -18.92 6.21 -10.38
CA ALA A 62 -18.45 7.30 -11.23
C ALA A 62 -16.93 7.27 -11.38
N LEU A 63 -16.46 7.44 -12.61
CA LEU A 63 -15.08 7.82 -12.90
C LEU A 63 -15.05 9.29 -13.29
N LEU A 64 -14.29 10.09 -12.54
CA LEU A 64 -14.15 11.53 -12.76
C LEU A 64 -12.72 11.87 -13.15
N THR A 65 -12.56 12.87 -14.03
CA THR A 65 -11.28 13.52 -14.31
C THR A 65 -11.21 14.82 -13.53
N ALA A 66 -10.22 14.94 -12.66
CA ALA A 66 -9.89 16.13 -11.89
C ALA A 66 -8.69 16.82 -12.56
N VAL A 67 -8.88 18.05 -13.01
CA VAL A 67 -7.81 18.88 -13.60
C VAL A 67 -7.37 19.91 -12.57
N HIS A 68 -6.06 19.95 -12.29
CA HIS A 68 -5.45 20.89 -11.36
C HIS A 68 -4.89 22.10 -12.10
N THR A 69 -4.72 23.23 -11.40
CA THR A 69 -4.15 24.46 -11.97
C THR A 69 -2.71 24.29 -12.50
N SER A 70 -2.00 23.25 -12.08
CA SER A 70 -0.70 22.86 -12.64
C SER A 70 -0.77 22.33 -14.08
N GLY A 71 -1.98 22.05 -14.58
CA GLY A 71 -2.20 21.34 -15.85
C GLY A 71 -2.23 19.82 -15.69
N ALA A 72 -1.95 19.28 -14.50
CA ALA A 72 -2.05 17.86 -14.25
C ALA A 72 -3.50 17.39 -14.19
N ALA A 73 -3.76 16.21 -14.75
CA ALA A 73 -5.06 15.55 -14.73
C ALA A 73 -4.97 14.21 -14.01
N ARG A 74 -5.86 13.99 -13.05
CA ARG A 74 -5.99 12.71 -12.32
C ARG A 74 -7.37 12.14 -12.47
N ARG A 75 -7.47 10.82 -12.39
CA ARG A 75 -8.75 10.10 -12.44
C ARG A 75 -9.11 9.58 -11.07
N TYR A 76 -10.37 9.73 -10.70
CA TYR A 76 -10.90 9.29 -9.41
C TYR A 76 -12.12 8.39 -9.60
N GLN A 77 -12.15 7.29 -8.85
CA GLN A 77 -13.32 6.41 -8.73
C GLN A 77 -14.12 6.77 -7.48
N LEU A 78 -15.41 7.05 -7.66
CA LEU A 78 -16.36 7.29 -6.60
C LEU A 78 -17.48 6.24 -6.61
N LEU A 79 -17.91 5.82 -5.42
CA LEU A 79 -19.12 5.04 -5.23
C LEU A 79 -20.06 5.88 -4.36
N LEU A 80 -21.12 6.40 -4.98
CA LEU A 80 -22.05 7.32 -4.36
C LEU A 80 -23.38 6.62 -4.11
N GLY A 81 -23.84 6.66 -2.86
CA GLY A 81 -25.18 6.24 -2.50
C GLY A 81 -26.12 7.43 -2.57
N LEU A 82 -27.33 7.21 -3.10
CA LEU A 82 -28.41 8.19 -3.08
C LEU A 82 -29.66 7.61 -2.42
N ARG A 83 -30.24 8.38 -1.49
CA ARG A 83 -31.51 8.06 -0.82
C ARG A 83 -32.34 9.31 -0.51
N PRO A 84 -33.68 9.24 -0.54
CA PRO A 84 -34.53 10.35 -0.11
C PRO A 84 -34.48 10.55 1.42
N ARG A 85 -34.25 9.47 2.17
CA ARG A 85 -34.09 9.49 3.64
C ARG A 85 -32.85 8.70 4.03
N LEU A 86 -31.98 9.32 4.82
CA LEU A 86 -30.72 8.71 5.24
C LEU A 86 -30.86 8.04 6.62
N ALA A 87 -30.36 6.81 6.74
CA ALA A 87 -30.28 6.14 8.03
C ALA A 87 -29.20 6.80 8.92
N PRO A 88 -29.41 6.97 10.24
CA PRO A 88 -28.46 7.65 11.12
C PRO A 88 -27.03 7.11 11.07
N ARG A 89 -26.88 5.78 10.85
CA ARG A 89 -25.58 5.11 10.72
C ARG A 89 -24.71 5.62 9.56
N LEU A 90 -25.32 6.26 8.56
CA LEU A 90 -24.64 6.79 7.36
C LEU A 90 -24.35 8.30 7.46
N ASN A 91 -24.70 8.96 8.57
CA ASN A 91 -24.49 10.41 8.72
C ASN A 91 -23.02 10.83 8.55
N ALA A 92 -22.08 10.00 8.98
CA ALA A 92 -20.64 10.27 8.82
C ALA A 92 -20.15 10.12 7.36
N ALA A 93 -20.93 9.46 6.50
CA ALA A 93 -20.62 9.23 5.10
C ALA A 93 -21.19 10.31 4.16
N VAL A 94 -21.93 11.28 4.69
CA VAL A 94 -22.62 12.30 3.88
C VAL A 94 -21.62 13.13 3.07
N VAL A 95 -21.96 13.29 1.79
CA VAL A 95 -21.32 14.19 0.84
C VAL A 95 -22.10 15.50 0.80
N GLY A 96 -23.43 15.40 0.67
CA GLY A 96 -24.33 16.55 0.54
C GLY A 96 -25.71 16.12 0.06
N GLN A 97 -26.42 17.01 -0.63
CA GLN A 97 -27.69 16.73 -1.29
C GLN A 97 -27.58 17.01 -2.78
N ALA A 98 -28.31 16.24 -3.59
CA ALA A 98 -28.40 16.47 -5.02
C ALA A 98 -29.23 17.73 -5.30
N VAL A 99 -28.74 18.57 -6.22
CA VAL A 99 -29.40 19.82 -6.61
C VAL A 99 -29.79 19.73 -8.08
N GLY A 100 -31.09 19.60 -8.34
CA GLY A 100 -31.66 19.39 -9.66
C GLY A 100 -31.59 17.94 -10.16
N GLY A 101 -32.14 17.71 -11.36
CA GLY A 101 -32.21 16.38 -11.97
C GLY A 101 -33.22 15.44 -11.31
N ARG A 102 -33.11 14.14 -11.60
CA ARG A 102 -34.06 13.10 -11.16
C ARG A 102 -34.10 12.89 -9.64
N TRP A 103 -32.99 13.17 -8.95
CA TRP A 103 -32.82 12.92 -7.51
C TRP A 103 -32.76 14.21 -6.69
N ASP A 104 -33.35 15.30 -7.18
CA ASP A 104 -33.35 16.58 -6.48
C ASP A 104 -33.78 16.43 -5.00
N GLY A 105 -32.98 16.98 -4.09
CA GLY A 105 -33.17 16.90 -2.64
C GLY A 105 -32.78 15.57 -1.99
N TRP A 106 -32.33 14.56 -2.75
CA TRP A 106 -31.85 13.29 -2.16
C TRP A 106 -30.48 13.47 -1.52
N TRP A 107 -30.23 12.71 -0.46
CA TRP A 107 -28.92 12.64 0.19
C TRP A 107 -27.92 11.89 -0.69
N ILE A 108 -26.72 12.46 -0.82
CA ILE A 108 -25.56 11.83 -1.45
C ILE A 108 -24.59 11.46 -0.34
N TYR A 109 -24.07 10.23 -0.37
CA TYR A 109 -23.12 9.73 0.64
C TYR A 109 -22.13 8.72 0.05
N GLU A 110 -21.03 8.45 0.76
CA GLU A 110 -20.05 7.43 0.41
C GLU A 110 -20.65 6.02 0.55
N ALA A 111 -20.83 5.33 -0.57
CA ALA A 111 -21.56 4.07 -0.61
C ALA A 111 -20.80 2.92 0.05
N THR A 112 -19.47 3.00 0.21
CA THR A 112 -18.70 1.92 0.88
C THR A 112 -19.12 1.70 2.33
N ASP A 113 -19.77 2.69 2.94
CA ASP A 113 -20.31 2.59 4.31
C ASP A 113 -21.73 1.99 4.35
N ASP A 114 -22.34 1.71 3.20
CA ASP A 114 -23.67 1.11 3.09
C ASP A 114 -23.62 -0.36 2.62
N PRO A 115 -23.80 -1.34 3.55
CA PRO A 115 -23.79 -2.76 3.24
C PRO A 115 -24.83 -3.18 2.20
N GLU A 116 -25.95 -2.46 2.10
CA GLU A 116 -26.99 -2.77 1.13
C GLU A 116 -26.52 -2.46 -0.30
N LEU A 117 -25.89 -1.29 -0.50
CA LEU A 117 -25.35 -0.91 -1.80
C LEU A 117 -24.09 -1.72 -2.15
N MET A 118 -23.28 -2.11 -1.17
CA MET A 118 -22.11 -2.96 -1.43
C MET A 118 -22.50 -4.40 -1.79
N SER A 119 -23.58 -4.93 -1.21
CA SER A 119 -24.19 -6.18 -1.66
C SER A 119 -24.67 -6.07 -3.10
N LEU A 120 -25.37 -4.97 -3.44
CA LEU A 120 -25.87 -4.70 -4.79
C LEU A 120 -24.73 -4.62 -5.82
N LEU A 121 -23.64 -3.92 -5.49
CA LEU A 121 -22.46 -3.84 -6.35
C LEU A 121 -21.91 -5.24 -6.65
N LEU A 122 -21.69 -6.05 -5.61
CA LEU A 122 -21.11 -7.38 -5.76
C LEU A 122 -22.01 -8.31 -6.58
N GLU A 123 -23.33 -8.24 -6.40
CA GLU A 123 -24.30 -9.03 -7.16
C GLU A 123 -24.36 -8.60 -8.63
N ARG A 124 -24.55 -7.30 -8.89
CA ARG A 124 -24.77 -6.78 -10.24
C ARG A 124 -23.52 -6.87 -11.12
N THR A 125 -22.34 -6.67 -10.55
CA THR A 125 -21.07 -6.73 -11.30
C THR A 125 -20.73 -8.14 -11.81
N GLN A 126 -21.30 -9.20 -11.22
CA GLN A 126 -21.11 -10.59 -11.69
C GLN A 126 -21.88 -10.90 -12.99
N THR A 127 -22.96 -10.17 -13.28
CA THR A 127 -23.81 -10.37 -14.47
C THR A 127 -23.86 -9.12 -15.37
N ALA A 128 -22.92 -8.20 -15.16
CA ALA A 128 -22.89 -6.89 -15.82
C ALA A 128 -22.61 -6.97 -17.33
N ARG A 129 -23.23 -6.03 -18.07
CA ARG A 129 -23.04 -5.87 -19.53
C ARG A 129 -21.69 -5.19 -19.84
N PRO A 130 -21.13 -5.37 -21.04
CA PRO A 130 -19.97 -4.60 -21.50
C PRO A 130 -20.20 -3.08 -21.35
N GLY A 131 -19.16 -2.34 -20.96
CA GLY A 131 -19.22 -0.88 -20.76
C GLY A 131 -19.66 -0.44 -19.36
N THR A 132 -20.03 -1.36 -18.46
CA THR A 132 -20.32 -1.09 -17.04
C THR A 132 -19.30 -1.80 -16.14
N PRO A 133 -19.15 -1.40 -14.86
CA PRO A 133 -18.32 -2.12 -13.91
C PRO A 133 -18.68 -3.61 -13.87
N ARG A 134 -17.68 -4.45 -14.14
CA ARG A 134 -17.83 -5.91 -14.21
C ARG A 134 -16.79 -6.58 -13.34
N LEU A 135 -17.23 -7.56 -12.57
CA LEU A 135 -16.36 -8.39 -11.76
C LEU A 135 -15.95 -9.62 -12.57
N ALA A 136 -14.73 -9.59 -13.12
CA ALA A 136 -14.14 -10.72 -13.80
C ALA A 136 -13.57 -11.70 -12.77
N LEU A 137 -14.35 -12.73 -12.43
CA LEU A 137 -13.96 -13.76 -11.46
C LEU A 137 -12.84 -14.67 -11.99
N THR A 138 -11.92 -15.06 -11.11
CA THR A 138 -10.88 -16.06 -11.42
C THR A 138 -11.48 -17.45 -11.61
N ARG A 139 -12.56 -17.76 -10.87
CA ARG A 139 -13.39 -18.95 -11.04
C ARG A 139 -14.89 -18.56 -11.00
N PRO A 140 -15.68 -18.89 -12.03
CA PRO A 140 -17.13 -18.66 -12.01
C PRO A 140 -17.79 -19.28 -10.78
N GLY A 141 -18.74 -18.57 -10.16
CA GLY A 141 -19.46 -19.05 -8.97
C GLY A 141 -18.64 -19.13 -7.68
N SER A 142 -17.42 -18.60 -7.64
CA SER A 142 -16.55 -18.64 -6.45
C SER A 142 -16.88 -17.61 -5.37
N VAL A 143 -17.87 -16.76 -5.60
CA VAL A 143 -18.35 -15.76 -4.63
C VAL A 143 -19.58 -16.32 -3.91
N PRO A 144 -19.49 -16.61 -2.59
CA PRO A 144 -20.64 -17.06 -1.82
C PRO A 144 -21.71 -15.95 -1.73
N GLY A 145 -22.98 -16.33 -1.86
CA GLY A 145 -24.10 -15.44 -1.57
C GLY A 145 -24.28 -15.17 -0.08
N GLY A 146 -25.00 -14.09 0.27
CA GLY A 146 -25.41 -13.80 1.65
C GLY A 146 -24.30 -13.31 2.59
N LEU A 147 -23.14 -12.92 2.05
CA LEU A 147 -22.05 -12.35 2.85
C LEU A 147 -22.39 -10.91 3.25
N VAL A 148 -22.35 -10.61 4.55
CA VAL A 148 -22.64 -9.27 5.08
C VAL A 148 -21.46 -8.32 4.85
N PRO A 149 -21.62 -7.22 4.08
CA PRO A 149 -20.52 -6.29 3.83
C PRO A 149 -20.27 -5.36 5.02
N ARG A 150 -19.00 -4.99 5.24
CA ARG A 150 -18.57 -3.98 6.20
C ARG A 150 -17.38 -3.18 5.66
N PRO A 151 -17.34 -1.85 5.83
CA PRO A 151 -16.17 -1.07 5.46
C PRO A 151 -14.98 -1.44 6.35
N LEU A 152 -13.78 -1.47 5.75
CA LEU A 152 -12.51 -1.59 6.44
C LEU A 152 -11.82 -0.22 6.45
N LYS A 153 -11.69 0.38 7.63
CA LYS A 153 -11.23 1.78 7.76
C LYS A 153 -9.70 1.94 7.68
N ALA A 154 -8.93 0.85 7.63
CA ALA A 154 -7.48 0.81 7.77
C ALA A 154 -6.68 1.24 6.52
N GLU A 155 -7.23 1.12 5.31
CA GLU A 155 -6.47 1.42 4.07
C GLU A 155 -6.27 2.93 3.83
N GLN A 156 -5.05 3.37 3.54
CA GLN A 156 -4.73 4.80 3.45
C GLN A 156 -5.08 5.43 2.10
N THR A 157 -4.68 4.80 0.98
CA THR A 157 -4.85 5.32 -0.39
C THR A 157 -6.13 4.83 -1.07
N ASN A 158 -6.67 3.71 -0.62
CA ASN A 158 -7.79 3.02 -1.21
C ASN A 158 -8.95 2.85 -0.22
N SER A 159 -10.02 2.19 -0.66
CA SER A 159 -11.12 1.82 0.21
C SER A 159 -11.39 0.34 0.12
N ALA A 160 -11.58 -0.31 1.26
CA ALA A 160 -11.86 -1.73 1.31
C ALA A 160 -13.20 -2.02 1.96
N VAL A 161 -13.88 -3.03 1.43
CA VAL A 161 -15.11 -3.59 1.99
C VAL A 161 -14.90 -5.09 2.18
N VAL A 162 -15.10 -5.56 3.41
CA VAL A 162 -15.03 -6.98 3.74
C VAL A 162 -16.43 -7.57 3.67
N PHE A 163 -16.57 -8.73 3.05
CA PHE A 163 -17.82 -9.49 2.93
C PHE A 163 -17.74 -10.71 3.86
N GLY A 164 -18.42 -10.62 5.00
CA GLY A 164 -18.34 -11.59 6.09
C GLY A 164 -16.92 -11.67 6.67
N ASN A 165 -16.38 -12.90 6.74
CA ASN A 165 -14.99 -13.18 7.13
C ASN A 165 -14.26 -13.96 6.02
N ARG A 166 -14.63 -13.76 4.76
CA ARG A 166 -14.13 -14.57 3.63
C ARG A 166 -13.50 -13.76 2.52
N LEU A 167 -14.13 -12.66 2.12
CA LEU A 167 -13.71 -11.89 0.95
C LEU A 167 -13.50 -10.43 1.32
N MET A 168 -12.58 -9.79 0.62
CA MET A 168 -12.30 -8.36 0.72
C MET A 168 -12.26 -7.79 -0.69
N LEU A 169 -13.07 -6.76 -0.94
CA LEU A 169 -13.01 -5.94 -2.14
C LEU A 169 -12.21 -4.69 -1.82
N LYS A 170 -11.02 -4.57 -2.42
CA LYS A 170 -10.20 -3.35 -2.41
C LYS A 170 -10.56 -2.53 -3.65
N LEU A 171 -11.00 -1.30 -3.44
CA LEU A 171 -11.44 -0.35 -4.47
C LEU A 171 -10.34 0.71 -4.67
N PHE A 172 -9.81 0.77 -5.88
CA PHE A 172 -8.76 1.70 -6.25
C PHE A 172 -9.35 3.10 -6.46
N ARG A 173 -9.02 4.05 -5.58
CA ARG A 173 -9.58 5.41 -5.65
C ARG A 173 -9.02 6.22 -6.81
N GLN A 174 -7.82 5.88 -7.28
CA GLN A 174 -7.18 6.46 -8.47
C GLN A 174 -6.88 5.37 -9.50
N PRO A 175 -7.89 4.86 -10.23
CA PRO A 175 -7.69 3.76 -11.16
C PRO A 175 -6.86 4.21 -12.37
N GLN A 176 -5.97 3.34 -12.82
CA GLN A 176 -5.16 3.54 -14.01
C GLN A 176 -5.62 2.62 -15.16
N PRO A 177 -5.44 3.03 -16.43
CA PRO A 177 -5.68 2.16 -17.57
C PRO A 177 -4.58 1.10 -17.65
N GLY A 178 -4.94 -0.10 -18.10
CA GLY A 178 -4.00 -1.22 -18.27
C GLY A 178 -3.93 -2.14 -17.06
N PRO A 179 -2.95 -3.07 -17.03
CA PRO A 179 -2.82 -4.01 -15.93
C PRO A 179 -2.44 -3.25 -14.64
N HIS A 180 -3.22 -3.44 -13.58
CA HIS A 180 -2.86 -2.95 -12.25
C HIS A 180 -1.84 -3.88 -11.59
N PRO A 181 -0.73 -3.37 -11.01
CA PRO A 181 0.34 -4.21 -10.46
C PRO A 181 -0.15 -5.26 -9.47
N GLU A 182 -1.00 -4.87 -8.52
CA GLU A 182 -1.54 -5.81 -7.53
C GLU A 182 -2.43 -6.87 -8.18
N ALA A 183 -3.25 -6.49 -9.16
CA ALA A 183 -4.13 -7.43 -9.84
C ALA A 183 -3.34 -8.43 -10.70
N GLU A 184 -2.27 -7.97 -11.35
CA GLU A 184 -1.35 -8.81 -12.13
C GLU A 184 -0.62 -9.82 -11.24
N VAL A 185 0.01 -9.33 -10.17
CA VAL A 185 0.79 -10.16 -9.25
C VAL A 185 -0.08 -11.19 -8.54
N LEU A 186 -1.23 -10.78 -8.00
CA LEU A 186 -2.13 -11.71 -7.32
C LEU A 186 -2.75 -12.73 -8.28
N THR A 187 -2.97 -12.38 -9.56
CA THR A 187 -3.40 -13.35 -10.58
C THR A 187 -2.35 -14.46 -10.73
N ALA A 188 -1.09 -14.07 -10.93
CA ALA A 188 0.02 -15.00 -11.12
C ALA A 188 0.26 -15.88 -9.88
N LEU A 189 0.34 -15.27 -8.70
CA LEU A 189 0.58 -15.99 -7.45
C LEU A 189 -0.57 -16.93 -7.06
N THR A 190 -1.83 -16.53 -7.34
CA THR A 190 -2.99 -17.41 -7.12
C THR A 190 -2.97 -18.61 -8.05
N ALA A 191 -2.63 -18.39 -9.33
CA ALA A 191 -2.50 -19.48 -10.30
C ALA A 191 -1.38 -20.45 -9.94
N ALA A 192 -0.27 -19.95 -9.39
CA ALA A 192 0.84 -20.75 -8.88
C ALA A 192 0.56 -21.43 -7.52
N GLY A 193 -0.63 -21.24 -6.93
CA GLY A 193 -1.01 -21.89 -5.68
C GLY A 193 -0.32 -21.32 -4.44
N SER A 194 0.05 -20.04 -4.46
CA SER A 194 0.67 -19.35 -3.33
C SER A 194 -0.12 -19.56 -2.03
N ILE A 195 0.60 -19.93 -0.97
CA ILE A 195 0.09 -19.97 0.40
C ILE A 195 0.57 -18.77 1.23
N SER A 196 1.41 -17.91 0.67
CA SER A 196 2.01 -16.76 1.37
C SER A 196 1.39 -15.42 0.95
N THR A 197 0.31 -15.42 0.17
CA THR A 197 -0.43 -14.23 -0.29
C THR A 197 -1.94 -14.49 -0.26
N PRO A 198 -2.79 -13.45 -0.20
CA PRO A 198 -4.24 -13.65 -0.36
C PRO A 198 -4.55 -14.21 -1.75
N ARG A 199 -5.52 -15.12 -1.83
CA ARG A 199 -6.00 -15.61 -3.13
C ARG A 199 -6.85 -14.54 -3.83
N LEU A 200 -6.63 -14.36 -5.12
CA LEU A 200 -7.46 -13.51 -5.97
C LEU A 200 -8.74 -14.25 -6.37
N HIS A 201 -9.89 -13.64 -6.07
CA HIS A 201 -11.22 -14.11 -6.48
C HIS A 201 -11.74 -13.43 -7.74
N GLY A 202 -11.34 -12.17 -8.00
CA GLY A 202 -11.70 -11.49 -9.22
C GLY A 202 -11.16 -10.07 -9.31
N ARG A 203 -11.33 -9.45 -10.48
CA ARG A 203 -10.94 -8.06 -10.75
C ARG A 203 -12.19 -7.29 -11.15
N LEU A 204 -12.42 -6.14 -10.52
CA LEU A 204 -13.46 -5.21 -10.91
C LEU A 204 -12.90 -4.29 -12.01
N THR A 205 -13.52 -4.25 -13.18
CA THR A 205 -13.02 -3.47 -14.32
C THR A 205 -14.14 -2.73 -15.05
N VAL A 206 -13.78 -1.64 -15.73
CA VAL A 206 -14.65 -0.95 -16.71
C VAL A 206 -13.80 -0.47 -17.88
N GLY A 207 -14.11 -0.91 -19.10
CA GLY A 207 -13.20 -0.74 -20.23
C GLY A 207 -11.80 -1.28 -19.90
N ASP A 208 -10.78 -0.44 -20.08
CA ASP A 208 -9.38 -0.76 -19.79
C ASP A 208 -8.95 -0.42 -18.35
N TYR A 209 -9.85 0.09 -17.52
CA TYR A 209 -9.55 0.46 -16.14
C TYR A 209 -9.77 -0.71 -15.18
N VAL A 210 -8.80 -0.95 -14.32
CA VAL A 210 -8.97 -1.81 -13.14
C VAL A 210 -9.45 -0.92 -11.99
N LEU A 211 -10.66 -1.19 -11.53
CA LEU A 211 -11.35 -0.44 -10.47
C LEU A 211 -11.07 -1.02 -9.08
N GLY A 212 -10.66 -2.28 -9.00
CA GLY A 212 -10.41 -2.94 -7.73
C GLY A 212 -10.14 -4.42 -7.87
N VAL A 213 -9.79 -5.05 -6.76
CA VAL A 213 -9.57 -6.49 -6.66
C VAL A 213 -10.46 -7.08 -5.57
N LEU A 214 -11.10 -8.22 -5.89
CA LEU A 214 -11.77 -9.07 -4.92
C LEU A 214 -10.81 -10.19 -4.55
N GLN A 215 -10.45 -10.29 -3.28
CA GLN A 215 -9.48 -11.25 -2.77
C GLN A 215 -9.97 -11.92 -1.49
N GLU A 216 -9.25 -12.96 -1.07
CA GLU A 216 -9.39 -13.60 0.23
C GLU A 216 -9.21 -12.56 1.34
N PHE A 217 -10.17 -12.47 2.25
CA PHE A 217 -9.98 -11.70 3.48
C PHE A 217 -9.14 -12.53 4.44
N LEU A 218 -8.06 -11.94 4.96
CA LEU A 218 -7.13 -12.57 5.89
C LEU A 218 -7.40 -12.01 7.31
N PRO A 219 -8.12 -12.73 8.19
CA PRO A 219 -8.32 -12.28 9.56
C PRO A 219 -6.98 -12.29 10.32
N ALA A 220 -6.55 -11.13 10.77
CA ALA A 220 -5.34 -10.93 11.55
C ALA A 220 -5.59 -9.89 12.65
N ASP A 221 -4.88 -10.01 13.77
CA ASP A 221 -4.93 -9.06 14.89
C ASP A 221 -3.88 -7.97 14.72
N GLY A 222 -4.19 -7.05 13.82
CA GLY A 222 -3.25 -6.04 13.31
C GLY A 222 -2.32 -6.58 12.23
N ASP A 223 -1.46 -5.70 11.74
CA ASP A 223 -0.41 -6.04 10.78
C ASP A 223 0.90 -6.43 11.51
N GLY A 224 1.93 -6.75 10.73
CA GLY A 224 3.25 -7.06 11.27
C GLY A 224 3.91 -5.88 11.97
N TRP A 225 3.53 -4.63 11.62
CA TRP A 225 4.04 -3.43 12.27
C TRP A 225 3.49 -3.33 13.68
N ASP A 226 2.18 -3.51 13.86
CA ASP A 226 1.53 -3.49 15.18
C ASP A 226 2.14 -4.55 16.10
N LEU A 227 2.35 -5.77 15.58
CA LEU A 227 2.98 -6.85 16.34
C LEU A 227 4.43 -6.51 16.71
N ALA A 228 5.20 -5.99 15.75
CA ALA A 228 6.60 -5.62 15.96
C ALA A 228 6.76 -4.52 17.01
N VAL A 229 5.94 -3.46 16.96
CA VAL A 229 5.96 -2.36 17.92
C VAL A 229 5.61 -2.86 19.31
N ARG A 230 4.58 -3.71 19.46
CA ARG A 230 4.24 -4.33 20.76
C ARG A 230 5.44 -5.08 21.34
N HIS A 231 6.06 -5.97 20.56
CA HIS A 231 7.23 -6.72 21.01
C HIS A 231 8.46 -5.86 21.29
N ALA A 232 8.67 -4.79 20.52
CA ALA A 232 9.74 -3.84 20.79
C ALA A 232 9.51 -3.13 22.12
N THR A 233 8.31 -2.61 22.36
CA THR A 233 7.91 -1.96 23.63
C THR A 233 8.10 -2.90 24.81
N ASP A 234 7.63 -4.15 24.72
CA ASP A 234 7.79 -5.15 25.79
C ASP A 234 9.28 -5.44 26.07
N SER A 235 10.07 -5.58 25.00
CA SER A 235 11.52 -5.75 25.09
C SER A 235 12.23 -4.53 25.68
N LEU A 236 11.67 -3.33 25.59
CA LEU A 236 12.25 -2.12 26.18
C LEU A 236 11.91 -1.98 27.66
N ARG A 237 10.66 -2.27 28.04
CA ARG A 237 10.18 -2.23 29.43
C ARG A 237 10.72 -3.36 30.30
N GLY A 238 11.21 -4.44 29.69
CA GLY A 238 11.86 -5.52 30.40
C GLY A 238 10.91 -6.45 31.15
N HIS A 239 9.68 -6.61 30.65
CA HIS A 239 8.74 -7.59 31.16
C HIS A 239 9.34 -9.01 31.11
N GLU A 240 9.40 -9.67 32.28
CA GLU A 240 9.73 -11.08 32.43
C GLU A 240 8.71 -11.92 31.68
N GLY A 241 9.13 -12.56 30.58
CA GLY A 241 8.24 -13.24 29.64
C GLY A 241 8.50 -12.91 28.17
N ALA A 242 9.34 -11.89 27.88
CA ALA A 242 9.96 -11.73 26.57
C ALA A 242 10.86 -12.96 26.29
N ALA A 243 10.25 -14.02 25.74
CA ALA A 243 10.77 -15.38 25.75
C ALA A 243 12.27 -15.44 25.48
N GLY A 244 13.01 -15.95 26.48
CA GLY A 244 14.47 -15.93 26.54
C GLY A 244 15.18 -16.51 25.33
N LEU A 245 14.51 -17.31 24.49
CA LEU A 245 15.06 -17.82 23.23
C LEU A 245 14.02 -17.94 22.09
N GLY A 246 12.87 -17.25 22.19
CA GLY A 246 11.75 -17.42 21.24
C GLY A 246 10.86 -16.20 21.00
N GLY A 247 11.30 -15.00 21.37
CA GLY A 247 10.56 -13.75 21.10
C GLY A 247 10.35 -13.46 19.60
N PHE A 248 10.05 -12.21 19.25
CA PHE A 248 9.78 -11.75 17.87
C PHE A 248 10.79 -12.23 16.80
N SER A 249 11.99 -12.67 17.18
CA SER A 249 12.92 -13.42 16.30
C SER A 249 12.28 -14.64 15.60
N ALA A 250 11.46 -15.44 16.28
CA ALA A 250 10.80 -16.59 15.65
C ALA A 250 9.80 -16.14 14.57
N ASP A 251 9.03 -15.09 14.88
CA ASP A 251 8.15 -14.45 13.91
C ASP A 251 8.93 -13.83 12.75
N ALA A 252 10.02 -13.13 13.01
CA ALA A 252 10.88 -12.55 11.98
C ALA A 252 11.50 -13.62 11.08
N TYR A 253 11.93 -14.76 11.63
CA TYR A 253 12.40 -15.90 10.85
C TYR A 253 11.30 -16.46 9.94
N ALA A 254 10.10 -16.71 10.49
CA ALA A 254 8.96 -17.20 9.72
C ALA A 254 8.47 -16.17 8.66
N MET A 255 8.61 -14.87 8.93
CA MET A 255 8.41 -13.81 7.94
C MET A 255 9.43 -13.93 6.81
N GLY A 256 10.71 -14.12 7.13
CA GLY A 256 11.79 -14.33 6.16
C GLY A 256 11.49 -15.48 5.22
N GLU A 257 11.07 -16.63 5.76
CA GLU A 257 10.67 -17.79 4.95
C GLU A 257 9.47 -17.48 4.04
N SER A 258 8.49 -16.72 4.54
CA SER A 258 7.29 -16.39 3.76
C SER A 258 7.61 -15.43 2.61
N VAL A 259 8.43 -14.41 2.85
CA VAL A 259 8.91 -13.49 1.81
C VAL A 259 9.75 -14.26 0.79
N ALA A 260 10.64 -15.15 1.22
CA ALA A 260 11.45 -15.98 0.31
C ALA A 260 10.59 -16.90 -0.58
N ARG A 261 9.52 -17.50 -0.03
CA ARG A 261 8.53 -18.27 -0.82
C ARG A 261 7.83 -17.38 -1.84
N THR A 262 7.37 -16.20 -1.44
CA THR A 262 6.73 -15.24 -2.36
C THR A 262 7.68 -14.83 -3.48
N HIS A 263 8.94 -14.49 -3.18
CA HIS A 263 9.94 -14.14 -4.20
C HIS A 263 10.25 -15.30 -5.15
N ARG A 264 10.27 -16.54 -4.65
CA ARG A 264 10.45 -17.71 -5.51
C ARG A 264 9.30 -17.84 -6.50
N LEU A 265 8.06 -17.78 -6.02
CA LEU A 265 6.87 -17.86 -6.88
C LEU A 265 6.82 -16.70 -7.89
N LEU A 266 7.21 -15.49 -7.50
CA LEU A 266 7.36 -14.37 -8.43
C LEU A 266 8.40 -14.66 -9.53
N ALA A 267 9.54 -15.26 -9.17
CA ALA A 267 10.58 -15.62 -10.13
C ALA A 267 10.17 -16.77 -11.07
N GLU A 268 9.29 -17.67 -10.61
CA GLU A 268 8.74 -18.78 -11.39
C GLU A 268 7.62 -18.31 -12.35
N THR A 269 6.87 -17.27 -11.97
CA THR A 269 5.70 -16.77 -12.71
C THR A 269 6.02 -15.59 -13.63
N PHE A 270 7.04 -14.80 -13.33
CA PHE A 270 7.48 -13.65 -14.11
C PHE A 270 8.92 -13.82 -14.61
N PRO A 271 9.33 -13.12 -15.69
CA PRO A 271 10.68 -13.25 -16.21
C PRO A 271 11.75 -12.87 -15.17
N ARG A 272 12.64 -13.82 -14.87
CA ARG A 272 13.92 -13.55 -14.22
C ARG A 272 14.94 -13.12 -15.28
N ARG A 273 15.71 -12.07 -15.00
CA ARG A 273 16.75 -11.56 -15.90
C ARG A 273 18.03 -11.32 -15.13
N TYR A 274 19.14 -11.69 -15.74
CA TYR A 274 20.43 -11.17 -15.31
C TYR A 274 20.50 -9.67 -15.64
N LEU A 275 20.80 -8.84 -14.65
CA LEU A 275 20.93 -7.40 -14.87
C LEU A 275 22.29 -7.11 -15.51
N THR A 276 22.25 -6.48 -16.70
CA THR A 276 23.45 -6.01 -17.39
C THR A 276 24.08 -4.84 -16.64
N GLU A 277 25.37 -4.58 -16.87
CA GLU A 277 26.08 -3.40 -16.36
C GLU A 277 25.31 -2.11 -16.68
N LYS A 278 24.79 -1.96 -17.90
CA LYS A 278 23.97 -0.80 -18.28
C LYS A 278 22.72 -0.64 -17.42
N GLN A 279 22.04 -1.74 -17.07
CA GLN A 279 20.85 -1.69 -16.22
C GLN A 279 21.21 -1.37 -14.77
N ILE A 280 22.33 -1.91 -14.27
CA ILE A 280 22.85 -1.59 -12.93
C ILE A 280 23.20 -0.09 -12.84
N CYS A 281 23.91 0.45 -13.84
CA CYS A 281 24.19 1.89 -13.90
C CYS A 281 22.90 2.71 -13.93
N GLY A 282 21.90 2.30 -14.71
CA GLY A 282 20.59 2.97 -14.72
C GLY A 282 19.89 2.96 -13.36
N ILE A 283 20.00 1.88 -12.58
CA ILE A 283 19.49 1.86 -11.20
C ILE A 283 20.26 2.86 -10.33
N VAL A 284 21.59 2.91 -10.44
CA VAL A 284 22.42 3.86 -9.68
C VAL A 284 22.09 5.30 -10.04
N ASP A 285 21.90 5.61 -11.32
CA ASP A 285 21.49 6.94 -11.77
C ASP A 285 20.14 7.35 -11.15
N GLN A 286 19.17 6.42 -11.09
CA GLN A 286 17.89 6.66 -10.41
C GLN A 286 18.03 6.86 -8.89
N LEU A 287 18.97 6.15 -8.23
CA LEU A 287 19.27 6.34 -6.81
C LEU A 287 19.88 7.74 -6.56
N ASP A 288 20.82 8.16 -7.42
CA ASP A 288 21.45 9.48 -7.34
C ASP A 288 20.47 10.62 -7.66
N GLU A 289 19.55 10.43 -8.61
CA GLU A 289 18.45 11.38 -8.89
C GLU A 289 17.54 11.58 -7.67
N ARG A 290 17.13 10.49 -7.03
CA ARG A 290 16.30 10.53 -5.82
C ARG A 290 17.04 11.18 -4.66
N LEU A 291 18.33 10.92 -4.49
CA LEU A 291 19.15 11.60 -3.49
C LEU A 291 19.22 13.10 -3.74
N ARG A 292 19.39 13.54 -4.99
CA ARG A 292 19.42 14.97 -5.35
C ARG A 292 18.08 15.66 -5.05
N ASP A 293 16.95 15.06 -5.44
CA ASP A 293 15.62 15.59 -5.09
C ASP A 293 15.44 15.66 -3.57
N ALA A 294 15.81 14.59 -2.86
CA ALA A 294 15.69 14.51 -1.41
C ALA A 294 16.52 15.58 -0.70
N ALA A 295 17.76 15.80 -1.12
CA ALA A 295 18.64 16.83 -0.54
C ALA A 295 18.12 18.26 -0.77
N GLY A 296 17.42 18.50 -1.88
CA GLY A 296 16.73 19.78 -2.13
C GLY A 296 15.54 20.02 -1.18
N ARG A 297 14.97 18.95 -0.62
CA ARG A 297 13.77 19.00 0.24
C ARG A 297 14.07 18.83 1.73
N VAL A 298 15.18 18.17 2.05
CA VAL A 298 15.66 17.87 3.40
C VAL A 298 17.13 18.30 3.51
N PRO A 299 17.40 19.57 3.89
CA PRO A 299 18.75 20.12 3.94
C PRO A 299 19.73 19.33 4.83
N GLU A 300 19.22 18.64 5.86
CA GLU A 300 20.01 17.77 6.74
C GLU A 300 20.69 16.60 6.00
N LEU A 301 20.26 16.28 4.78
CA LEU A 301 20.91 15.26 3.95
C LEU A 301 22.17 15.76 3.26
N VAL A 302 22.30 17.07 3.02
CA VAL A 302 23.40 17.67 2.23
C VAL A 302 24.78 17.20 2.69
N PRO A 303 25.12 17.19 4.01
CA PRO A 303 26.44 16.75 4.48
C PRO A 303 26.76 15.28 4.18
N HIS A 304 25.76 14.46 3.88
CA HIS A 304 25.90 13.02 3.65
C HIS A 304 25.87 12.64 2.16
N THR A 305 25.49 13.57 1.27
CA THR A 305 25.26 13.30 -0.17
C THR A 305 26.46 12.64 -0.87
N GLU A 306 27.67 13.16 -0.69
CA GLU A 306 28.88 12.61 -1.32
C GLU A 306 29.14 11.16 -0.90
N ARG A 307 28.96 10.87 0.39
CA ARG A 307 29.18 9.55 0.97
C ARG A 307 28.09 8.57 0.56
N ILE A 308 26.84 9.02 0.44
CA ILE A 308 25.74 8.20 -0.06
C ILE A 308 25.95 7.87 -1.55
N ALA A 309 26.35 8.86 -2.36
CA ALA A 309 26.68 8.62 -3.76
C ALA A 309 27.85 7.63 -3.91
N GLU A 310 28.81 7.62 -2.98
CA GLU A 310 29.86 6.60 -2.94
C GLU A 310 29.31 5.20 -2.64
N ILE A 311 28.35 5.06 -1.71
CA ILE A 311 27.65 3.79 -1.45
C ILE A 311 26.97 3.27 -2.73
N TYR A 312 26.34 4.15 -3.53
CA TYR A 312 25.71 3.75 -4.79
C TYR A 312 26.74 3.34 -5.86
N ARG A 313 27.88 4.04 -5.94
CA ARG A 313 29.00 3.63 -6.81
C ARG A 313 29.60 2.29 -6.38
N ASP A 314 29.73 2.03 -5.09
CA ASP A 314 30.19 0.74 -4.55
C ASP A 314 29.21 -0.39 -4.90
N PHE A 315 27.90 -0.11 -4.91
CA PHE A 315 26.91 -1.04 -5.44
C PHE A 315 27.17 -1.37 -6.91
N ALA A 316 27.32 -0.36 -7.79
CA ALA A 316 27.63 -0.62 -9.20
C ALA A 316 28.91 -1.45 -9.37
N ARG A 317 30.00 -1.08 -8.66
CA ARG A 317 31.26 -1.83 -8.69
C ARG A 317 31.08 -3.29 -8.26
N ALA A 318 30.44 -3.53 -7.12
CA ALA A 318 30.23 -4.87 -6.59
C ALA A 318 29.32 -5.72 -7.48
N ALA A 319 28.27 -5.12 -8.05
CA ALA A 319 27.35 -5.81 -8.95
C ALA A 319 28.00 -6.15 -10.30
N CYS A 320 28.94 -5.32 -10.79
CA CYS A 320 29.67 -5.56 -12.03
C CYS A 320 30.92 -6.46 -11.87
N GLN A 321 31.53 -6.54 -10.69
CA GLN A 321 32.75 -7.32 -10.42
C GLN A 321 32.50 -8.78 -9.98
N GLY A 322 31.24 -9.25 -9.95
CA GLY A 322 30.85 -10.57 -9.42
C GLY A 322 30.13 -11.50 -10.40
N ARG A 323 29.36 -12.46 -9.85
CA ARG A 323 28.44 -13.36 -10.59
C ARG A 323 27.20 -12.64 -11.16
N GLY A 324 27.29 -11.32 -11.34
CA GLY A 324 26.19 -10.38 -11.56
C GLY A 324 25.05 -10.45 -10.56
N LEU A 325 24.01 -9.68 -10.86
CA LEU A 325 22.84 -9.52 -10.01
C LEU A 325 21.60 -9.92 -10.80
N ASP A 326 20.86 -10.88 -10.27
CA ASP A 326 19.57 -11.25 -10.85
C ASP A 326 18.50 -10.24 -10.47
N GLY A 327 17.70 -9.88 -11.47
CA GLY A 327 16.47 -9.11 -11.34
C GLY A 327 15.25 -9.99 -11.59
N GLN A 328 14.17 -9.70 -10.87
CA GLN A 328 12.87 -10.35 -11.02
C GLN A 328 11.74 -9.36 -10.65
N ARG A 329 10.49 -9.77 -10.84
CA ARG A 329 9.38 -9.05 -10.21
C ARG A 329 9.51 -9.17 -8.68
N ILE A 330 9.33 -8.05 -7.99
CA ILE A 330 9.40 -7.92 -6.53
C ILE A 330 8.10 -7.29 -6.02
N HIS A 331 7.94 -7.22 -4.70
CA HIS A 331 6.86 -6.48 -4.05
C HIS A 331 7.00 -4.97 -4.31
N GLY A 332 8.20 -4.43 -4.17
CA GLY A 332 8.53 -3.04 -4.50
C GLY A 332 8.36 -2.05 -3.34
N ASP A 333 7.47 -2.32 -2.38
CA ASP A 333 7.32 -1.56 -1.12
C ASP A 333 7.17 -2.46 0.11
N LEU A 334 8.06 -3.46 0.27
CA LEU A 334 7.93 -4.42 1.35
C LEU A 334 8.35 -3.81 2.70
N HIS A 335 7.45 -3.82 3.69
CA HIS A 335 7.71 -3.44 5.08
C HIS A 335 6.78 -4.20 6.05
N LEU A 336 6.93 -4.01 7.36
CA LEU A 336 6.17 -4.75 8.39
C LEU A 336 4.64 -4.54 8.31
N GLY A 337 4.20 -3.40 7.77
CA GLY A 337 2.78 -3.12 7.54
C GLY A 337 2.18 -3.90 6.37
N GLN A 338 3.03 -4.48 5.51
CA GLN A 338 2.61 -5.26 4.33
C GLN A 338 2.69 -6.77 4.55
N VAL A 339 2.77 -7.18 5.81
CA VAL A 339 2.69 -8.58 6.20
C VAL A 339 1.64 -8.78 7.30
N LEU A 340 0.84 -9.84 7.16
CA LEU A 340 -0.19 -10.20 8.13
C LEU A 340 0.12 -11.55 8.78
N ARG A 341 0.01 -11.62 10.11
CA ARG A 341 0.10 -12.89 10.84
C ARG A 341 -1.27 -13.55 10.89
N THR A 342 -1.44 -14.62 10.13
CA THR A 342 -2.66 -15.45 10.18
C THR A 342 -2.40 -16.74 10.95
N GLN A 343 -3.46 -17.50 11.26
CA GLN A 343 -3.35 -18.84 11.86
C GLN A 343 -2.54 -19.82 10.98
N THR A 344 -2.48 -19.58 9.67
CA THR A 344 -1.76 -20.45 8.71
C THR A 344 -0.35 -19.94 8.38
N GLY A 345 0.11 -18.91 9.09
CA GLY A 345 1.42 -18.30 8.86
C GLY A 345 1.34 -16.86 8.35
N TRP A 346 2.53 -16.34 8.00
CA TRP A 346 2.71 -14.99 7.49
C TRP A 346 2.27 -14.85 6.05
N LYS A 347 1.51 -13.80 5.73
CA LYS A 347 1.05 -13.48 4.38
C LYS A 347 1.60 -12.12 3.97
N VAL A 348 2.05 -11.99 2.73
CA VAL A 348 2.43 -10.73 2.09
C VAL A 348 1.21 -10.18 1.35
N ILE A 349 0.94 -8.89 1.51
CA ILE A 349 -0.21 -8.17 0.95
C ILE A 349 0.25 -6.90 0.23
N ASP A 350 -0.63 -6.25 -0.54
CA ASP A 350 -0.43 -4.92 -1.12
C ASP A 350 0.71 -4.78 -2.15
N PHE A 351 0.58 -5.52 -3.25
CA PHE A 351 1.56 -5.51 -4.37
C PHE A 351 1.40 -4.31 -5.32
N GLU A 352 1.00 -3.13 -4.80
CA GLU A 352 0.90 -1.89 -5.59
C GLU A 352 2.27 -1.29 -5.92
N GLY A 353 3.30 -1.61 -5.12
CA GLY A 353 4.63 -0.99 -5.18
C GLY A 353 4.68 0.36 -4.46
N GLU A 354 5.83 1.04 -4.51
CA GLU A 354 6.03 2.28 -3.76
C GLU A 354 5.11 3.42 -4.25
N PRO A 355 4.36 4.09 -3.35
CA PRO A 355 3.49 5.21 -3.70
C PRO A 355 4.26 6.34 -4.39
N GLY A 356 3.87 6.69 -5.61
CA GLY A 356 4.52 7.76 -6.38
C GLY A 356 5.83 7.38 -7.06
N GLY A 357 6.20 6.09 -7.07
CA GLY A 357 7.26 5.59 -7.96
C GLY A 357 6.97 5.92 -9.42
N ALA A 358 8.02 6.08 -10.24
CA ALA A 358 7.85 6.27 -11.66
C ALA A 358 7.07 5.09 -12.25
N ALA A 359 6.05 5.34 -13.08
CA ALA A 359 5.29 4.28 -13.76
C ALA A 359 6.22 3.32 -14.54
N ASP A 360 7.36 3.82 -14.98
CA ASP A 360 8.44 3.10 -15.63
C ASP A 360 9.11 2.02 -14.76
N ASP A 361 9.11 2.17 -13.42
CA ASP A 361 9.70 1.18 -12.51
C ASP A 361 8.73 0.02 -12.21
N GLN A 362 7.43 0.21 -12.45
CA GLN A 362 6.42 -0.81 -12.21
C GLN A 362 6.58 -1.96 -13.21
N GLY A 363 7.00 -3.11 -12.69
CA GLY A 363 7.14 -4.34 -13.46
C GLY A 363 8.50 -4.55 -14.14
N ARG A 364 9.45 -3.62 -14.00
CA ARG A 364 10.84 -3.90 -14.36
C ARG A 364 11.44 -4.94 -13.41
N PRO A 365 12.25 -5.89 -13.91
CA PRO A 365 13.00 -6.80 -13.06
C PRO A 365 13.97 -6.03 -12.16
N GLN A 366 13.90 -6.28 -10.86
CA GLN A 366 14.73 -5.64 -9.84
C GLN A 366 15.35 -6.67 -8.91
N PRO A 367 16.47 -6.34 -8.25
CA PRO A 367 17.06 -7.21 -7.24
C PRO A 367 16.11 -7.39 -6.06
N VAL A 368 15.92 -8.64 -5.62
CA VAL A 368 15.12 -8.96 -4.41
C VAL A 368 15.63 -8.28 -3.14
N LEU A 369 16.89 -7.84 -3.15
CA LEU A 369 17.51 -7.12 -2.05
C LEU A 369 16.88 -5.75 -1.79
N ARG A 370 16.13 -5.16 -2.75
CA ARG A 370 15.33 -3.96 -2.51
C ARG A 370 14.21 -4.22 -1.49
N ASP A 371 13.46 -5.30 -1.67
CA ASP A 371 12.41 -5.71 -0.72
C ASP A 371 12.97 -6.10 0.64
N VAL A 372 14.09 -6.84 0.65
CA VAL A 372 14.80 -7.20 1.88
C VAL A 372 15.25 -5.95 2.63
N ALA A 373 15.84 -4.97 1.95
CA ALA A 373 16.24 -3.70 2.55
C ALA A 373 15.05 -2.96 3.18
N GLY A 374 13.90 -2.91 2.50
CA GLY A 374 12.67 -2.33 3.04
C GLY A 374 12.22 -2.96 4.35
N MET A 375 12.19 -4.30 4.41
CA MET A 375 11.85 -5.02 5.64
C MET A 375 12.88 -4.78 6.76
N LEU A 376 14.17 -4.80 6.42
CA LEU A 376 15.26 -4.56 7.39
C LEU A 376 15.23 -3.15 7.99
N ARG A 377 14.91 -2.14 7.18
CA ARG A 377 14.63 -0.77 7.62
C ARG A 377 13.41 -0.73 8.53
N SER A 378 12.34 -1.45 8.18
CA SER A 378 11.11 -1.50 8.96
C SER A 378 11.31 -2.01 10.40
N PHE A 379 12.21 -3.00 10.62
CA PHE A 379 12.56 -3.43 11.98
C PHE A 379 13.24 -2.34 12.80
N GLU A 380 14.17 -1.60 12.20
CA GLU A 380 14.80 -0.48 12.89
C GLU A 380 13.79 0.62 13.20
N TYR A 381 12.94 0.94 12.23
CA TYR A 381 11.91 1.94 12.37
C TYR A 381 10.93 1.61 13.51
N ALA A 382 10.52 0.34 13.63
CA ALA A 382 9.66 -0.12 14.73
C ALA A 382 10.35 0.01 16.10
N ALA A 383 11.65 -0.32 16.18
CA ALA A 383 12.41 -0.21 17.42
C ALA A 383 12.56 1.25 17.89
N GLU A 384 12.89 2.15 16.97
CA GLU A 384 13.02 3.58 17.24
C GLU A 384 11.66 4.21 17.57
N HIS A 385 10.58 3.76 16.92
CA HIS A 385 9.23 4.20 17.24
C HIS A 385 8.82 3.80 18.68
N ALA A 386 9.08 2.55 19.07
CA ALA A 386 8.81 2.07 20.42
C ALA A 386 9.65 2.82 21.47
N LEU A 387 10.92 3.09 21.16
CA LEU A 387 11.81 3.88 22.03
C LEU A 387 11.30 5.31 22.21
N ALA A 388 10.93 5.97 21.12
CA ALA A 388 10.40 7.33 21.17
C ALA A 388 9.10 7.41 21.97
N ALA A 389 8.19 6.44 21.80
CA ALA A 389 6.97 6.35 22.59
C ALA A 389 7.26 6.17 24.09
N LEU A 390 8.17 5.26 24.44
CA LEU A 390 8.56 5.02 25.83
C LEU A 390 9.16 6.28 26.49
N LEU A 391 10.07 6.97 25.80
CA LEU A 391 10.71 8.20 26.29
C LEU A 391 9.73 9.39 26.38
N ALA A 392 8.62 9.37 25.64
CA ALA A 392 7.58 10.38 25.71
C ALA A 392 6.62 10.16 26.88
N GLU A 393 6.36 8.90 27.25
CA GLU A 393 5.49 8.52 28.37
C GLU A 393 6.13 8.80 29.73
N ASP A 394 7.43 8.54 29.87
CA ASP A 394 8.13 8.62 31.14
C ASP A 394 9.27 9.65 31.10
N ARG A 395 9.01 10.82 31.71
CA ARG A 395 10.01 11.89 31.82
C ARG A 395 11.13 11.55 32.82
N GLU A 396 10.98 10.55 33.68
CA GLU A 396 12.05 10.12 34.59
C GLU A 396 13.11 9.29 33.84
N LEU A 397 12.75 8.62 32.73
CA LEU A 397 13.69 7.98 31.78
C LEU A 397 14.54 8.99 30.96
N LEU A 398 14.49 10.27 31.31
CA LEU A 398 15.36 11.30 30.73
C LEU A 398 16.78 11.27 31.32
N ASP A 399 17.03 10.52 32.40
CA ASP A 399 18.40 10.30 32.89
C ASP A 399 19.27 9.70 31.77
N PRO A 400 20.51 10.22 31.55
CA PRO A 400 21.36 9.74 30.47
C PRO A 400 21.67 8.23 30.52
N ALA A 401 21.77 7.62 31.72
CA ALA A 401 22.07 6.20 31.85
C ALA A 401 20.88 5.34 31.41
N ASP A 402 19.67 5.68 31.84
CA ASP A 402 18.44 4.97 31.48
C ASP A 402 18.13 5.13 29.99
N ARG A 403 18.28 6.35 29.44
CA ARG A 403 18.15 6.58 28.01
C ARG A 403 19.12 5.74 27.20
N LEU A 404 20.38 5.64 27.63
CA LEU A 404 21.38 4.79 26.98
C LEU A 404 21.02 3.30 27.09
N HIS A 405 20.51 2.86 28.24
CA HIS A 405 20.04 1.49 28.45
C HIS A 405 18.93 1.11 27.46
N HIS A 406 17.86 1.92 27.37
CA HIS A 406 16.76 1.67 26.45
C HIS A 406 17.17 1.78 24.97
N THR A 407 18.04 2.73 24.62
CA THR A 407 18.60 2.83 23.27
C THR A 407 19.37 1.56 22.87
N ARG A 408 20.18 1.01 23.79
CA ARG A 408 20.90 -0.26 23.55
C ARG A 408 19.92 -1.44 23.37
N ARG A 409 18.83 -1.47 24.13
CA ARG A 409 17.79 -2.51 24.00
C ARG A 409 17.03 -2.41 22.68
N ALA A 410 16.65 -1.21 22.25
CA ALA A 410 16.01 -0.97 20.95
C ALA A 410 16.89 -1.50 19.81
N ARG A 411 18.17 -1.10 19.83
CA ARG A 411 19.16 -1.56 18.86
C ARG A 411 19.34 -3.09 18.89
N ALA A 412 19.45 -3.68 20.08
CA ALA A 412 19.60 -5.13 20.22
C ALA A 412 18.37 -5.90 19.72
N TRP A 413 17.15 -5.37 19.94
CA TRP A 413 15.92 -5.93 19.42
C TRP A 413 15.89 -5.88 17.88
N SER A 414 16.18 -4.72 17.29
CA SER A 414 16.23 -4.57 15.83
C SER A 414 17.26 -5.50 15.19
N LEU A 415 18.48 -5.56 15.73
CA LEU A 415 19.53 -6.44 15.21
C LEU A 415 19.16 -7.93 15.29
N ARG A 416 18.47 -8.36 16.34
CA ARG A 416 17.98 -9.75 16.47
C ARG A 416 16.90 -10.05 15.44
N GLY A 417 15.93 -9.16 15.27
CA GLY A 417 14.88 -9.30 14.25
C GLY A 417 15.46 -9.38 12.83
N ARG A 418 16.38 -8.47 12.49
CA ARG A 418 17.09 -8.45 11.20
C ARG A 418 17.83 -9.75 10.92
N ARG A 419 18.61 -10.25 11.88
CA ARG A 419 19.36 -11.51 11.74
C ARG A 419 18.43 -12.70 11.56
N ALA A 420 17.35 -12.78 12.35
CA ALA A 420 16.39 -13.87 12.26
C ALA A 420 15.64 -13.85 10.92
N PHE A 421 15.21 -12.67 10.45
CA PHE A 421 14.59 -12.51 9.14
C PHE A 421 15.50 -12.96 8.01
N ILE A 422 16.76 -12.51 8.00
CA ILE A 422 17.74 -12.92 6.99
C ILE A 422 17.97 -14.43 7.02
N ALA A 423 18.12 -15.02 8.21
CA ALA A 423 18.29 -16.46 8.36
C ALA A 423 17.10 -17.23 7.78
N GLY A 424 15.86 -16.81 8.06
CA GLY A 424 14.66 -17.42 7.49
C GLY A 424 14.54 -17.22 5.99
N TYR A 425 14.93 -16.05 5.49
CA TYR A 425 14.94 -15.75 4.06
C TYR A 425 15.92 -16.64 3.29
N ALA A 426 17.14 -16.81 3.81
CA ALA A 426 18.16 -17.69 3.24
C ALA A 426 17.76 -19.18 3.34
N ALA A 427 17.20 -19.61 4.48
CA ALA A 427 16.65 -20.96 4.64
C ALA A 427 15.51 -21.25 3.66
N GLY A 428 14.76 -20.23 3.25
CA GLY A 428 13.82 -20.26 2.14
C GLY A 428 14.45 -20.43 0.75
N GLY A 429 15.72 -20.80 0.64
CA GLY A 429 16.39 -21.13 -0.63
C GLY A 429 16.63 -19.94 -1.56
N GLN A 430 16.56 -18.72 -1.03
CA GLN A 430 16.89 -17.49 -1.75
C GLN A 430 18.35 -17.12 -1.53
N VAL A 431 18.82 -16.12 -2.29
CA VAL A 431 20.15 -15.53 -2.08
C VAL A 431 20.31 -15.08 -0.63
N ASP A 432 21.43 -15.43 0.00
CA ASP A 432 21.78 -14.89 1.32
C ASP A 432 22.10 -13.40 1.17
N PRO A 433 21.30 -12.48 1.75
CA PRO A 433 21.55 -11.05 1.69
C PRO A 433 22.94 -10.63 2.20
N TYR A 434 23.53 -11.38 3.14
CA TYR A 434 24.87 -11.09 3.66
C TYR A 434 25.99 -11.35 2.65
N CYS A 435 25.73 -12.12 1.59
CA CYS A 435 26.68 -12.31 0.49
C CYS A 435 26.74 -11.09 -0.46
N HIS A 436 25.81 -10.13 -0.34
CA HIS A 436 25.73 -8.94 -1.18
C HIS A 436 25.66 -7.64 -0.37
N PRO A 437 26.64 -7.37 0.52
CA PRO A 437 26.55 -6.28 1.49
C PRO A 437 26.51 -4.89 0.84
N ALA A 438 27.22 -4.68 -0.28
CA ALA A 438 27.21 -3.41 -1.00
C ALA A 438 25.83 -3.11 -1.62
N VAL A 439 25.20 -4.12 -2.24
CA VAL A 439 23.86 -4.00 -2.83
C VAL A 439 22.82 -3.73 -1.75
N LEU A 440 22.86 -4.50 -0.66
CA LEU A 440 21.93 -4.35 0.45
C LEU A 440 22.05 -2.96 1.10
N ARG A 441 23.28 -2.50 1.36
CA ARG A 441 23.54 -1.18 1.95
C ARG A 441 23.05 -0.04 1.05
N ALA A 442 23.19 -0.16 -0.27
CA ALA A 442 22.66 0.84 -1.21
C ALA A 442 21.13 0.96 -1.11
N PHE A 443 20.40 -0.15 -1.15
CA PHE A 443 18.93 -0.10 -1.03
C PHE A 443 18.45 0.29 0.38
N GLU A 444 19.14 -0.09 1.45
CA GLU A 444 18.82 0.40 2.81
C GLU A 444 19.02 1.92 2.93
N THR A 445 20.08 2.44 2.29
CA THR A 445 20.37 3.88 2.29
C THR A 445 19.33 4.65 1.47
N ASP A 446 18.98 4.15 0.29
CA ASP A 446 17.93 4.73 -0.55
C ASP A 446 16.55 4.75 0.15
N LYS A 447 16.18 3.66 0.82
CA LYS A 447 14.93 3.63 1.60
C LYS A 447 14.96 4.65 2.75
N ALA A 448 16.09 4.80 3.43
CA ALA A 448 16.23 5.82 4.48
C ALA A 448 16.15 7.26 3.92
N VAL A 449 16.70 7.52 2.72
CA VAL A 449 16.56 8.80 2.02
C VAL A 449 15.09 9.10 1.68
N TYR A 450 14.37 8.11 1.14
CA TYR A 450 12.94 8.22 0.88
C TYR A 450 12.15 8.50 2.17
N GLU A 451 12.42 7.76 3.24
CA GLU A 451 11.80 7.96 4.55
C GLU A 451 12.05 9.39 5.08
N ALA A 452 13.27 9.93 4.95
CA ALA A 452 13.58 11.29 5.40
C ALA A 452 12.69 12.35 4.72
N VAL A 453 12.46 12.20 3.42
CA VAL A 453 11.54 13.07 2.66
C VAL A 453 10.10 12.88 3.10
N TYR A 454 9.67 11.63 3.26
CA TYR A 454 8.31 11.30 3.69
C TYR A 454 8.00 11.87 5.08
N GLU A 455 8.86 11.63 6.06
CA GLU A 455 8.66 12.10 7.43
C GLU A 455 8.70 13.62 7.53
N THR A 456 9.63 14.27 6.83
CA THR A 456 9.70 15.74 6.80
C THR A 456 8.39 16.35 6.30
N ARG A 457 7.68 15.68 5.38
CA ARG A 457 6.41 16.17 4.84
C ARG A 457 5.21 15.86 5.72
N TYR A 458 5.14 14.65 6.29
CA TYR A 458 3.90 14.14 6.89
C TYR A 458 3.96 13.96 8.41
N ARG A 459 5.14 13.71 8.99
CA ARG A 459 5.34 13.50 10.43
C ARG A 459 6.70 14.09 10.87
N PRO A 460 6.85 15.43 10.88
CA PRO A 460 8.14 16.08 11.09
C PRO A 460 8.82 15.72 12.42
N ASP A 461 8.03 15.32 13.43
CA ASP A 461 8.49 14.82 14.71
C ASP A 461 9.28 13.51 14.59
N LYS A 462 9.04 12.70 13.55
CA LYS A 462 9.70 11.40 13.31
C LYS A 462 10.93 11.47 12.40
N ARG A 463 11.22 12.64 11.81
CA ARG A 463 12.30 12.80 10.81
C ARG A 463 13.69 12.41 11.33
N PHE A 464 13.92 12.42 12.64
CA PHE A 464 15.20 12.03 13.23
C PHE A 464 15.52 10.54 13.01
N ILE A 465 14.50 9.68 12.89
CA ILE A 465 14.66 8.23 12.71
C ILE A 465 15.42 7.92 11.41
N PRO A 466 14.96 8.37 10.22
CA PRO A 466 15.70 8.14 8.98
C PRO A 466 17.03 8.90 8.93
N LEU A 467 17.13 10.11 9.49
CA LEU A 467 18.39 10.88 9.51
C LEU A 467 19.50 10.17 10.31
N ASN A 468 19.17 9.60 11.48
CA ASN A 468 20.11 8.81 12.28
C ASN A 468 20.57 7.55 11.53
N ALA A 469 19.65 6.89 10.82
CA ALA A 469 19.99 5.73 10.00
C ALA A 469 20.95 6.11 8.86
N ILE A 470 20.71 7.23 8.17
CA ILE A 470 21.58 7.76 7.11
C ILE A 470 22.96 8.08 7.66
N GLN A 471 23.06 8.76 8.80
CA GLN A 471 24.34 9.07 9.43
C GLN A 471 25.15 7.80 9.72
N ARG A 472 24.50 6.75 10.24
CA ARG A 472 25.14 5.46 10.55
C ARG A 472 25.57 4.71 9.28
N LEU A 473 24.68 4.65 8.29
CA LEU A 473 24.95 4.02 6.99
C LEU A 473 26.07 4.74 6.23
N ALA A 474 26.12 6.07 6.25
CA ALA A 474 27.19 6.86 5.66
C ALA A 474 28.54 6.62 6.37
N ALA A 475 28.53 6.50 7.70
CA ALA A 475 29.71 6.18 8.50
C ALA A 475 30.22 4.73 8.34
N GLY A 476 29.48 3.86 7.65
CA GLY A 476 29.83 2.44 7.47
C GLY A 476 29.65 1.59 8.73
N ARG A 477 28.67 1.95 9.58
CA ARG A 477 28.42 1.33 10.89
C ARG A 477 27.11 0.56 10.98
#